data_AF-A0AAD8CAA3-F1
#
_entry.id   AF-A0AAD8CAA3-F1
#
_cell.length_a   1.000
_cell.length_b   1.000
_cell.length_c   1.000
_cell.angle_alpha   90.00
_cell.angle_beta   90.00
_cell.angle_gamma   90.00
#
_symmetry.space_group_name_H-M   'P 1'
#
loop_
_entity.id
_entity.type
_entity.pdbx_description
1 polymer ?
#
loop_
_entity_poly.entity_id
_entity_poly.type
_entity_poly.pdbx_seq_one_letter_code
_entity_poly.pdbx_strand_id
1 'polypeptide(L)'
;MKTNCDWYILFVALIDLVSCTFKNTSYFMEYLSVWASYTNSNYCKFTAWISQSMVCVSIFLFALIAIDRYMKLCHTASVSIPPATSRNVTLVLTLVNAVLAAPCLVIFDNNSRGVCQVQESMKTILVTAYYSFLFTLFLIMMAIVIFCYVRIAIKVRQSRRVRPIPETSKREAMTRSEDGGEDYFTNPNVPQQLSTKDGELREVEGKQNDIQLTVVTARVKFQSPNGGVNVIPQIYPALNTEIHPALATSVEADHEENLDVLNQIQIRRKFLRQQRNLRVTSLLFVITAIFILSWMAPYAAMVKGLYVGFRYPLSLGDLVLVMYGPNIYVINTFSNPLVYAILSPSYRKLVRNVLRKVRVNSWRVVQCI
;
A
#
# COMPACT_ATOMS: atom_id res chain seq x y z
N MET A 1 -8.03 -4.04 -10.91
CA MET A 1 -6.76 -4.80 -10.81
C MET A 1 -6.08 -4.39 -9.51
N LYS A 2 -5.87 -5.32 -8.56
CA LYS A 2 -5.21 -5.04 -7.27
C LYS A 2 -3.71 -4.83 -7.49
N THR A 3 -3.14 -3.80 -6.86
CA THR A 3 -1.70 -3.51 -6.87
C THR A 3 -1.00 -4.25 -5.73
N ASN A 4 0.32 -4.43 -5.80
CA ASN A 4 1.11 -5.03 -4.70
C ASN A 4 0.86 -4.32 -3.36
N CYS A 5 0.76 -2.99 -3.42
CA CYS A 5 0.52 -2.15 -2.25
C CYS A 5 -0.80 -2.47 -1.56
N ASP A 6 -1.83 -2.83 -2.34
CA ASP A 6 -3.15 -3.15 -1.80
C ASP A 6 -3.10 -4.46 -1.00
N TRP A 7 -2.26 -5.41 -1.40
CA TRP A 7 -2.02 -6.63 -0.61
C TRP A 7 -1.31 -6.31 0.70
N TYR A 8 -0.23 -5.52 0.68
CA TYR A 8 0.46 -5.14 1.92
C TYR A 8 -0.46 -4.41 2.90
N ILE A 9 -1.25 -3.45 2.41
CA ILE A 9 -2.23 -2.72 3.23
C ILE A 9 -3.29 -3.67 3.80
N LEU A 10 -3.76 -4.64 3.01
CA LEU A 10 -4.70 -5.66 3.48
C LEU A 10 -4.10 -6.51 4.60
N PHE A 11 -2.85 -6.96 4.44
CA PHE A 11 -2.18 -7.75 5.48
C PHE A 11 -1.94 -6.94 6.75
N VAL A 12 -1.52 -5.68 6.65
CA VAL A 12 -1.43 -4.77 7.81
C VAL A 12 -2.77 -4.69 8.52
N ALA A 13 -3.87 -4.45 7.79
CA ALA A 13 -5.20 -4.37 8.38
C ALA A 13 -5.65 -5.68 9.04
N LEU A 14 -5.30 -6.84 8.47
CA LEU A 14 -5.59 -8.15 9.08
C LEU A 14 -4.79 -8.36 10.37
N ILE A 15 -3.50 -7.99 10.39
CA ILE A 15 -2.66 -8.07 11.59
C ILE A 15 -3.19 -7.16 12.69
N ASP A 16 -3.58 -5.93 12.35
CA ASP A 16 -4.17 -5.00 13.30
C ASP A 16 -5.51 -5.52 13.83
N LEU A 17 -6.35 -6.11 12.98
CA LEU A 17 -7.62 -6.72 13.39
C LEU A 17 -7.39 -7.86 14.39
N VAL A 18 -6.49 -8.79 14.08
CA VAL A 18 -6.13 -9.90 14.98
C VAL A 18 -5.55 -9.37 16.29
N SER A 19 -4.69 -8.35 16.23
CA SER A 19 -4.12 -7.71 17.42
C SER A 19 -5.20 -7.04 18.28
N CYS A 20 -6.16 -6.34 17.67
CA CYS A 20 -7.30 -5.77 18.36
C CYS A 20 -8.16 -6.85 19.03
N THR A 21 -8.43 -7.95 18.34
CA THR A 21 -9.30 -9.03 18.84
C THR A 21 -8.67 -9.78 20.02
N PHE A 22 -7.39 -10.14 19.93
CA PHE A 22 -6.77 -11.00 20.94
C PHE A 22 -5.92 -10.21 21.93
N LYS A 23 -4.95 -9.44 21.43
CA LYS A 23 -3.96 -8.77 22.26
C LYS A 23 -4.56 -7.61 23.06
N ASN A 24 -5.28 -6.71 22.41
CA ASN A 24 -5.88 -5.56 23.09
C ASN A 24 -6.99 -6.00 24.05
N THR A 25 -7.83 -6.97 23.66
CA THR A 25 -8.85 -7.53 24.55
C THR A 25 -8.22 -8.16 25.80
N SER A 26 -7.13 -8.92 25.65
CA SER A 26 -6.41 -9.51 26.79
C SER A 26 -5.91 -8.43 27.74
N TYR A 27 -5.31 -7.36 27.21
CA TYR A 27 -4.85 -6.22 27.99
C TYR A 27 -6.00 -5.56 28.77
N PHE A 28 -7.16 -5.33 28.13
CA PHE A 28 -8.32 -4.77 28.82
C PHE A 28 -8.86 -5.69 29.92
N MET A 29 -8.85 -7.01 29.69
CA MET A 29 -9.28 -7.98 30.70
C MET A 29 -8.35 -7.98 31.93
N GLU A 30 -7.04 -7.87 31.73
CA GLU A 30 -6.07 -7.73 32.82
C GLU A 30 -6.23 -6.39 33.55
N TYR A 31 -6.37 -5.29 32.81
CA TYR A 31 -6.56 -3.95 33.38
C TYR A 31 -7.83 -3.85 34.24
N LEU A 32 -8.94 -4.43 33.78
CA LEU A 32 -10.20 -4.47 34.51
C LEU A 32 -10.23 -5.53 35.63
N SER A 33 -9.12 -6.25 35.85
CA SER A 33 -9.02 -7.32 36.86
C SER A 33 -10.05 -8.46 36.68
N VAL A 34 -10.53 -8.69 35.45
CA VAL A 34 -11.49 -9.76 35.13
C VAL A 34 -10.82 -10.98 34.48
N TRP A 35 -9.53 -10.86 34.12
CA TRP A 35 -8.77 -11.92 33.46
C TRP A 35 -8.88 -13.28 34.16
N ALA A 36 -8.65 -13.33 35.48
CA ALA A 36 -8.66 -14.57 36.25
C ALA A 36 -10.02 -15.30 36.21
N SER A 37 -11.12 -14.57 36.00
CA SER A 37 -12.49 -15.11 36.00
C SER A 37 -12.88 -15.74 34.65
N TYR A 38 -12.31 -15.27 33.54
CA TYR A 38 -12.75 -15.64 32.18
C TYR A 38 -11.70 -16.36 31.35
N THR A 39 -10.48 -16.51 31.86
CA THR A 39 -9.36 -17.06 31.09
C THR A 39 -8.66 -18.20 31.82
N ASN A 40 -7.81 -18.92 31.10
CA ASN A 40 -7.04 -20.04 31.63
C ASN A 40 -5.60 -20.01 31.06
N SER A 41 -4.76 -20.92 31.54
CA SER A 41 -3.35 -21.06 31.10
C SER A 41 -3.23 -21.23 29.57
N ASN A 42 -4.10 -22.03 28.95
CA ASN A 42 -4.05 -22.24 27.50
C ASN A 42 -4.37 -20.96 26.72
N TYR A 43 -5.32 -20.18 27.20
CA TYR A 43 -5.65 -18.88 26.61
C TYR A 43 -4.48 -17.91 26.77
N CYS A 44 -3.84 -17.82 27.94
CA CYS A 44 -2.61 -17.03 28.16
C CYS A 44 -1.50 -17.38 27.14
N LYS A 45 -1.21 -18.68 26.98
CA LYS A 45 -0.20 -19.17 26.04
C LYS A 45 -0.55 -18.79 24.61
N PHE A 46 -1.81 -19.00 24.21
CA PHE A 46 -2.29 -18.66 22.89
C PHE A 46 -2.25 -17.16 22.61
N THR A 47 -2.70 -16.31 23.56
CA THR A 47 -2.70 -14.86 23.40
C THR A 47 -1.28 -14.31 23.36
N ALA A 48 -0.35 -14.85 24.16
CA ALA A 48 1.07 -14.50 24.10
C ALA A 48 1.69 -14.89 22.74
N TRP A 49 1.44 -16.12 22.26
CA TRP A 49 1.92 -16.61 20.97
C TRP A 49 1.39 -15.80 19.79
N ILE A 50 0.08 -15.56 19.73
CA ILE A 50 -0.51 -14.81 18.61
C ILE A 50 -0.05 -13.35 18.65
N SER A 51 0.05 -12.76 19.85
CA SER A 51 0.60 -11.41 20.02
C SER A 51 2.02 -11.33 19.49
N GLN A 52 2.89 -12.25 19.91
CA GLN A 52 4.28 -12.25 19.46
C GLN A 52 4.38 -12.51 17.95
N SER A 53 3.54 -13.38 17.40
CA SER A 53 3.45 -13.64 15.96
C SER A 53 3.12 -12.37 15.19
N MET A 54 2.08 -11.62 15.60
CA MET A 54 1.66 -10.38 14.95
C MET A 54 2.78 -9.34 14.93
N VAL A 55 3.49 -9.18 16.04
CA VAL A 55 4.63 -8.24 16.15
C VAL A 55 5.73 -8.62 15.18
N CYS A 56 6.16 -9.87 15.20
CA CYS A 56 7.21 -10.36 14.31
C CYS A 56 6.83 -10.14 12.84
N VAL A 57 5.60 -10.51 12.44
CA VAL A 57 5.11 -10.27 11.08
C VAL A 57 5.13 -8.80 10.72
N SER A 58 4.68 -7.89 11.60
CA SER A 58 4.70 -6.45 11.34
C SER A 58 6.11 -5.93 11.06
N ILE A 59 7.11 -6.33 11.85
CA ILE A 59 8.51 -5.89 11.66
C ILE A 59 8.99 -6.18 10.24
N PHE A 60 8.84 -7.42 9.80
CA PHE A 60 9.29 -7.83 8.46
C PHE A 60 8.40 -7.24 7.35
N LEU A 61 7.10 -7.12 7.58
CA LEU A 61 6.18 -6.54 6.61
C LEU A 61 6.50 -5.07 6.34
N PHE A 62 6.83 -4.28 7.36
CA PHE A 62 7.26 -2.90 7.20
C PHE A 62 8.58 -2.77 6.45
N ALA A 63 9.55 -3.65 6.73
CA ALA A 63 10.79 -3.73 5.95
C ALA A 63 10.52 -4.07 4.48
N LEU A 64 9.67 -5.06 4.20
CA LEU A 64 9.28 -5.45 2.84
C LEU A 64 8.59 -4.30 2.10
N ILE A 65 7.68 -3.58 2.77
CA ILE A 65 7.02 -2.40 2.22
C ILE A 65 8.06 -1.32 1.87
N ALA A 66 9.00 -1.04 2.78
CA ALA A 66 10.03 -0.04 2.54
C ALA A 66 10.93 -0.40 1.35
N ILE A 67 11.34 -1.67 1.23
CA ILE A 67 12.13 -2.20 0.11
C ILE A 67 11.34 -2.09 -1.20
N ASP A 68 10.08 -2.54 -1.24
CA ASP A 68 9.24 -2.44 -2.43
C ASP A 68 9.08 -0.98 -2.90
N ARG A 69 8.90 -0.04 -1.95
CA ARG A 69 8.84 1.38 -2.27
C ARG A 69 10.18 1.93 -2.75
N TYR A 70 11.28 1.51 -2.13
CA TYR A 70 12.63 1.90 -2.54
C TYR A 70 12.92 1.44 -3.97
N MET A 71 12.67 0.17 -4.28
CA MET A 71 12.84 -0.40 -5.61
C MET A 71 11.97 0.31 -6.65
N LYS A 72 10.75 0.72 -6.31
CA LYS A 72 9.83 1.38 -7.23
C LYS A 72 10.11 2.87 -7.49
N LEU A 73 10.72 3.57 -6.53
CA LEU A 73 10.98 5.02 -6.62
C LEU A 73 12.43 5.37 -6.94
N CYS A 74 13.39 4.61 -6.40
CA CYS A 74 14.81 4.89 -6.57
C CYS A 74 15.39 4.20 -7.79
N HIS A 75 14.95 2.98 -8.07
CA HIS A 75 15.33 2.23 -9.25
C HIS A 75 14.19 2.28 -10.26
N THR A 76 14.46 2.72 -11.48
CA THR A 76 13.50 2.58 -12.59
C THR A 76 13.54 1.14 -13.13
N ALA A 77 13.70 0.16 -12.24
CA ALA A 77 13.93 -1.22 -12.60
C ALA A 77 12.67 -1.80 -13.26
N SER A 78 12.89 -2.49 -14.37
CA SER A 78 11.91 -3.34 -15.06
C SER A 78 11.32 -4.45 -14.17
N VAL A 79 11.90 -4.69 -13.00
CA VAL A 79 11.51 -5.71 -12.03
C VAL A 79 10.57 -5.11 -10.97
N SER A 80 9.34 -4.79 -11.38
CA SER A 80 8.26 -4.60 -10.40
C SER A 80 7.86 -5.97 -9.88
N ILE A 81 7.87 -6.16 -8.56
CA ILE A 81 7.38 -7.40 -7.93
C ILE A 81 5.96 -7.66 -8.46
N PRO A 82 5.63 -8.87 -8.94
CA PRO A 82 4.25 -9.16 -9.33
C PRO A 82 3.30 -9.17 -8.11
N PRO A 83 2.01 -8.82 -8.29
CA PRO A 83 1.04 -8.84 -7.19
C PRO A 83 0.87 -10.23 -6.56
N ALA A 84 0.96 -11.30 -7.36
CA ALA A 84 0.87 -12.67 -6.88
C ALA A 84 2.06 -13.04 -5.98
N THR A 85 3.27 -12.63 -6.38
CA THR A 85 4.48 -12.81 -5.57
C THR A 85 4.39 -12.05 -4.25
N SER A 86 3.91 -10.81 -4.27
CA SER A 86 3.74 -10.00 -3.05
C SER A 86 2.80 -10.67 -2.05
N ARG A 87 1.69 -11.24 -2.53
CA ARG A 87 0.75 -12.01 -1.71
C ARG A 87 1.41 -13.24 -1.11
N ASN A 88 2.07 -14.06 -1.94
CA ASN A 88 2.67 -15.32 -1.49
C ASN A 88 3.82 -15.08 -0.50
N VAL A 89 4.68 -14.09 -0.76
CA VAL A 89 5.76 -13.70 0.16
C VAL A 89 5.19 -13.28 1.51
N THR A 90 4.12 -12.47 1.52
CA THR A 90 3.52 -12.03 2.78
C THR A 90 2.86 -13.18 3.54
N LEU A 91 2.21 -14.12 2.85
CA LEU A 91 1.65 -15.33 3.47
C LEU A 91 2.73 -16.21 4.09
N VAL A 92 3.81 -16.49 3.35
CA VAL A 92 4.95 -17.28 3.86
C VAL A 92 5.57 -16.58 5.06
N LEU A 93 5.74 -15.26 4.98
CA LEU A 93 6.26 -14.47 6.09
C LEU A 93 5.39 -14.59 7.34
N THR A 94 4.07 -14.57 7.19
CA THR A 94 3.14 -14.79 8.31
C THR A 94 3.34 -16.16 8.96
N LEU A 95 3.44 -17.22 8.16
CA LEU A 95 3.62 -18.59 8.67
C LEU A 95 4.97 -18.76 9.38
N VAL A 96 6.05 -18.27 8.78
CA VAL A 96 7.40 -18.37 9.35
C VAL A 96 7.49 -17.63 10.69
N ASN A 97 6.88 -16.44 10.79
CA ASN A 97 6.91 -15.67 12.03
C ASN A 97 6.00 -16.26 13.12
N ALA A 98 4.95 -16.98 12.75
CA ALA A 98 4.15 -17.74 13.71
C ALA A 98 4.95 -18.89 14.33
N VAL A 99 5.79 -19.57 13.54
CA VAL A 99 6.74 -20.58 14.03
C VAL A 99 7.82 -19.92 14.89
N LEU A 100 8.37 -18.78 14.46
CA LEU A 100 9.36 -18.04 15.24
C LEU A 100 8.84 -17.64 16.63
N ALA A 101 7.55 -17.34 16.74
CA ALA A 101 6.89 -17.00 17.98
C ALA A 101 6.50 -18.20 18.86
N ALA A 102 6.65 -19.44 18.36
CA ALA A 102 6.24 -20.65 19.07
C ALA A 102 6.80 -20.80 20.50
N PRO A 103 8.03 -20.34 20.85
CA PRO A 103 8.52 -20.39 22.23
C PRO A 103 7.59 -19.69 23.25
N CYS A 104 6.79 -18.71 22.83
CA CYS A 104 5.81 -18.06 23.72
C CYS A 104 4.74 -19.01 24.26
N LEU A 105 4.46 -20.13 23.59
CA LEU A 105 3.53 -21.17 24.08
C LEU A 105 4.06 -21.90 25.32
N VAL A 106 5.37 -21.84 25.56
CA VAL A 106 6.03 -22.50 26.70
C VAL A 106 6.46 -21.49 27.77
N ILE A 107 6.86 -20.28 27.34
CA ILE A 107 7.42 -19.25 28.24
C ILE A 107 6.34 -18.60 29.13
N PHE A 108 5.12 -18.48 28.63
CA PHE A 108 4.02 -17.79 29.32
C PHE A 108 3.13 -18.76 30.09
N ASP A 109 2.75 -18.37 31.30
CA ASP A 109 1.73 -19.07 32.07
C ASP A 109 0.95 -18.10 32.97
N ASN A 110 -0.21 -18.55 33.43
CA ASN A 110 -1.01 -17.81 34.40
C ASN A 110 -0.40 -18.02 35.80
N ASN A 111 -0.06 -16.95 36.49
CA ASN A 111 0.47 -17.05 37.84
C ASN A 111 -0.63 -17.40 38.87
N SER A 112 -0.25 -17.62 40.13
CA SER A 112 -1.18 -17.91 41.24
C SER A 112 -2.19 -16.79 41.52
N ARG A 113 -1.94 -15.57 41.03
CA ARG A 113 -2.86 -14.41 41.11
C ARG A 113 -3.76 -14.29 39.88
N GLY A 114 -3.67 -15.24 38.94
CA GLY A 114 -4.40 -15.21 37.68
C GLY A 114 -3.99 -14.03 36.80
N VAL A 115 -2.67 -13.83 36.60
CA VAL A 115 -2.13 -12.87 35.63
C VAL A 115 -1.24 -13.62 34.63
N CYS A 116 -1.40 -13.33 33.33
CA CYS A 116 -0.62 -13.92 32.26
C CYS A 116 0.77 -13.26 32.18
N GLN A 117 1.81 -13.99 32.55
CA GLN A 117 3.17 -13.46 32.54
C GLN A 117 4.19 -14.54 32.21
N VAL A 118 5.44 -14.11 31.98
CA VAL A 118 6.57 -15.03 31.84
C VAL A 118 6.73 -15.83 33.13
N GLN A 119 6.80 -17.15 33.01
CA GLN A 119 6.92 -18.05 34.15
C GLN A 119 8.22 -17.75 34.93
N GLU A 120 8.13 -17.54 36.24
CA GLU A 120 9.28 -17.13 37.07
C GLU A 120 10.39 -18.20 37.11
N SER A 121 10.03 -19.48 37.09
CA SER A 121 10.98 -20.60 37.02
C SER A 121 11.73 -20.69 35.69
N MET A 122 11.23 -20.02 34.65
CA MET A 122 11.80 -19.98 33.31
C MET A 122 12.51 -18.65 33.01
N LYS A 123 12.80 -17.81 34.02
CA LYS A 123 13.72 -16.66 33.88
C LYS A 123 15.17 -17.13 33.71
N THR A 124 15.37 -17.91 32.66
CA THR A 124 16.57 -18.64 32.30
C THR A 124 17.26 -17.90 31.17
N ILE A 125 18.55 -18.17 30.98
CA ILE A 125 19.35 -17.71 29.83
C ILE A 125 18.60 -17.84 28.50
N LEU A 126 17.76 -18.86 28.34
CA LEU A 126 16.96 -19.09 27.13
C LEU A 126 15.92 -17.99 26.83
N VAL A 127 15.22 -17.48 27.84
CA VAL A 127 14.25 -16.38 27.66
C VAL A 127 14.97 -15.10 27.29
N THR A 128 16.07 -14.80 27.99
CA THR A 128 16.92 -13.64 27.69
C THR A 128 17.50 -13.73 26.28
N ALA A 129 18.00 -14.90 25.86
CA ALA A 129 18.52 -15.14 24.52
C ALA A 129 17.44 -14.96 23.42
N TYR A 130 16.24 -15.50 23.65
CA TYR A 130 15.11 -15.35 22.73
C TYR A 130 14.72 -13.88 22.52
N TYR A 131 14.51 -13.13 23.61
CA TYR A 131 14.17 -11.71 23.51
C TYR A 131 15.34 -10.84 23.00
N SER A 132 16.60 -11.22 23.29
CA SER A 132 17.79 -10.61 22.65
C SER A 132 17.75 -10.75 21.14
N PHE A 133 17.44 -11.97 20.66
CA PHE A 133 17.37 -12.27 19.25
C PHE A 133 16.28 -11.47 18.55
N LEU A 134 15.07 -11.44 19.12
CA LEU A 134 13.97 -10.64 18.58
C LEU A 134 14.27 -9.14 18.56
N PHE A 135 14.91 -8.62 19.61
CA PHE A 135 15.32 -7.22 19.66
C PHE A 135 16.38 -6.89 18.60
N THR A 136 17.35 -7.78 18.42
CA THR A 136 18.39 -7.63 17.38
C THR A 136 17.76 -7.63 15.99
N LEU A 137 16.81 -8.54 15.72
CA LEU A 137 16.05 -8.55 14.47
C LEU A 137 15.29 -7.24 14.25
N PHE A 138 14.63 -6.71 15.29
CA PHE A 138 13.95 -5.43 15.23
C PHE A 138 14.91 -4.29 14.82
N LEU A 139 16.09 -4.21 15.44
CA LEU A 139 17.10 -3.19 15.11
C LEU A 139 17.60 -3.31 13.67
N ILE A 140 17.86 -4.53 13.18
CA ILE A 140 18.27 -4.78 11.79
C ILE A 140 17.18 -4.30 10.82
N MET A 141 15.94 -4.70 11.05
CA MET A 141 14.82 -4.31 10.18
C MET A 141 14.54 -2.82 10.22
N MET A 142 14.67 -2.19 11.40
CA MET A 142 14.59 -0.74 11.55
C MET A 142 15.69 -0.03 10.73
N ALA A 143 16.93 -0.53 10.77
CA ALA A 143 18.02 0.02 9.96
C ALA A 143 17.74 -0.07 8.45
N ILE A 144 17.20 -1.20 7.98
CA ILE A 144 16.78 -1.39 6.58
C ILE A 144 15.69 -0.38 6.18
N VAL A 145 14.68 -0.22 7.03
CA VAL A 145 13.58 0.73 6.82
C VAL A 145 14.10 2.17 6.72
N ILE A 146 14.93 2.58 7.69
CA ILE A 146 15.55 3.91 7.72
C ILE A 146 16.37 4.14 6.44
N PHE A 147 17.23 3.18 6.07
CA PHE A 147 18.02 3.25 4.84
C PHE A 147 17.14 3.45 3.61
N CYS A 148 16.10 2.62 3.45
CA CYS A 148 15.18 2.71 2.31
C CYS A 148 14.51 4.09 2.23
N TYR A 149 13.96 4.59 3.33
CA TYR A 149 13.25 5.87 3.34
C TYR A 149 14.19 7.08 3.18
N VAL A 150 15.40 7.04 3.73
CA VAL A 150 16.42 8.09 3.51
C VAL A 150 16.77 8.17 2.03
N ARG A 151 17.02 7.03 1.36
CA ARG A 151 17.33 7.01 -0.07
C ARG A 151 16.15 7.49 -0.93
N ILE A 152 14.92 7.10 -0.58
CA ILE A 152 13.71 7.62 -1.23
C ILE A 152 13.65 9.15 -1.09
N ALA A 153 13.84 9.68 0.12
CA ALA A 153 13.80 11.12 0.37
C ALA A 153 14.84 11.88 -0.46
N ILE A 154 16.07 11.37 -0.55
CA ILE A 154 17.15 11.96 -1.38
C ILE A 154 16.73 11.98 -2.86
N LYS A 155 16.27 10.84 -3.41
CA LYS A 155 15.87 10.74 -4.83
C LYS A 155 14.71 11.69 -5.17
N VAL A 156 13.74 11.80 -4.28
CA VAL A 156 12.59 12.70 -4.46
C VAL A 156 13.02 14.16 -4.42
N ARG A 157 13.92 14.55 -3.51
CA ARG A 157 14.48 15.91 -3.45
C ARG A 157 15.27 16.26 -4.71
N GLN A 158 16.11 15.35 -5.21
CA GLN A 158 16.85 15.53 -6.46
C GLN A 158 15.90 15.69 -7.65
N SER A 159 14.87 14.86 -7.75
CA SER A 159 13.89 14.91 -8.85
C SER A 159 13.05 16.19 -8.88
N ARG A 160 12.84 16.84 -7.72
CA ARG A 160 12.17 18.15 -7.63
C ARG A 160 13.08 19.30 -8.02
N ARG A 161 14.39 19.23 -7.73
CA ARG A 161 15.35 20.28 -8.13
C ARG A 161 15.55 20.36 -9.64
N VAL A 162 15.49 19.22 -10.34
CA VAL A 162 15.73 19.15 -11.81
C VAL A 162 14.50 19.48 -12.64
N ARG A 163 13.29 19.54 -12.05
CA ARG A 163 12.05 19.94 -12.76
C ARG A 163 11.58 21.32 -12.28
N PRO A 164 12.12 22.43 -12.81
CA PRO A 164 11.37 23.68 -12.78
C PRO A 164 10.04 23.44 -13.50
N ILE A 165 8.95 23.87 -12.86
CA ILE A 165 7.63 23.88 -13.47
C ILE A 165 7.72 24.78 -14.71
N PRO A 166 7.37 24.31 -15.93
CA PRO A 166 7.26 25.20 -17.08
C PRO A 166 6.23 26.28 -16.73
N GLU A 167 6.65 27.54 -16.69
CA GLU A 167 5.81 28.70 -16.36
C GLU A 167 4.66 28.91 -17.36
N THR A 168 4.66 28.18 -18.48
CA THR A 168 3.65 28.25 -19.54
C THR A 168 2.25 27.87 -19.06
N SER A 169 2.09 26.97 -18.07
CA SER A 169 0.75 26.61 -17.58
C SER A 169 0.15 27.58 -16.56
N LYS A 170 0.93 28.56 -16.06
CA LYS A 170 0.40 29.62 -15.18
C LYS A 170 -0.17 30.79 -15.98
N ARG A 171 0.36 31.05 -17.19
CA ARG A 171 -0.14 32.12 -18.06
C ARG A 171 -1.53 31.80 -18.62
N GLU A 172 -1.79 30.58 -19.07
CA GLU A 172 -3.10 30.18 -19.64
C GLU A 172 -4.26 30.18 -18.64
N ALA A 173 -3.97 30.01 -17.34
CA ALA A 173 -4.99 30.09 -16.29
C ALA A 173 -5.32 31.53 -15.88
N MET A 174 -4.42 32.48 -16.15
CA MET A 174 -4.57 33.88 -15.74
C MET A 174 -5.22 34.75 -16.83
N THR A 175 -5.02 34.44 -18.11
CA THR A 175 -5.72 35.12 -19.22
C THR A 175 -7.18 34.69 -19.41
N ARG A 176 -7.66 33.66 -18.70
CA ARG A 176 -9.06 33.19 -18.82
C ARG A 176 -9.99 33.74 -17.73
N SER A 177 -9.51 34.64 -16.87
CA SER A 177 -10.27 35.19 -15.75
C SER A 177 -10.72 36.64 -15.94
N GLU A 178 -10.43 37.27 -17.08
CA GLU A 178 -10.77 38.68 -17.33
C GLU A 178 -11.86 38.93 -18.36
N ASP A 179 -12.43 37.91 -19.01
CA ASP A 179 -13.55 38.13 -19.94
C ASP A 179 -14.84 37.52 -19.39
N GLY A 180 -15.66 38.40 -18.83
CA GLY A 180 -17.02 38.11 -18.40
C GLY A 180 -17.98 38.33 -19.56
N GLY A 181 -18.75 37.30 -19.89
CA GLY A 181 -19.87 37.39 -20.82
C GLY A 181 -20.67 36.09 -20.82
N GLU A 182 -21.90 36.17 -20.33
CA GLU A 182 -22.95 35.18 -20.57
C GLU A 182 -23.15 35.01 -22.09
N ASP A 183 -23.19 33.78 -22.61
CA ASP A 183 -24.35 33.33 -23.39
C ASP A 183 -24.29 31.85 -23.79
N TYR A 184 -25.50 31.32 -23.95
CA TYR A 184 -25.90 29.96 -24.29
C TYR A 184 -25.17 29.37 -25.51
N PHE A 185 -24.81 28.08 -25.44
CA PHE A 185 -25.20 27.12 -26.50
C PHE A 185 -25.11 25.68 -25.99
N THR A 186 -26.27 25.07 -25.77
CA THR A 186 -26.49 23.63 -25.69
C THR A 186 -26.21 22.99 -27.05
N ASN A 187 -25.47 21.87 -27.08
CA ASN A 187 -25.69 20.88 -28.14
C ASN A 187 -25.78 19.46 -27.51
N PRO A 188 -26.96 18.82 -27.55
CA PRO A 188 -27.18 17.48 -27.04
C PRO A 188 -26.90 16.49 -28.17
N ASN A 189 -25.84 15.67 -28.07
CA ASN A 189 -25.74 14.37 -28.77
C ASN A 189 -24.46 13.63 -28.36
N VAL A 190 -24.51 12.95 -27.22
CA VAL A 190 -23.62 11.81 -26.94
C VAL A 190 -24.47 10.72 -26.30
N PRO A 191 -24.80 9.62 -27.00
CA PRO A 191 -25.55 8.53 -26.40
C PRO A 191 -24.71 7.79 -25.35
N GLN A 192 -25.39 7.50 -24.25
CA GLN A 192 -24.93 6.71 -23.11
C GLN A 192 -25.19 5.21 -23.35
N GLN A 193 -24.19 4.37 -23.02
CA GLN A 193 -24.29 2.92 -22.74
C GLN A 193 -24.50 2.00 -23.97
N LEU A 194 -24.08 0.73 -24.05
CA LEU A 194 -24.22 -0.39 -23.11
C LEU A 194 -23.37 -1.61 -23.58
N SER A 195 -23.04 -2.50 -22.65
CA SER A 195 -22.47 -3.85 -22.87
C SER A 195 -23.47 -4.82 -23.51
N THR A 196 -23.04 -5.72 -24.44
CA THR A 196 -23.18 -7.21 -24.36
C THR A 196 -22.88 -7.94 -25.70
N LYS A 197 -22.20 -9.10 -25.59
CA LYS A 197 -22.37 -10.43 -26.23
C LYS A 197 -22.62 -10.62 -27.75
N ASP A 198 -21.85 -11.60 -28.26
CA ASP A 198 -22.15 -12.61 -29.30
C ASP A 198 -22.32 -12.18 -30.78
N GLY A 199 -21.50 -12.80 -31.64
CA GLY A 199 -21.92 -13.41 -32.91
C GLY A 199 -22.18 -12.55 -34.16
N GLU A 200 -21.41 -12.86 -35.21
CA GLU A 200 -21.83 -12.91 -36.63
C GLU A 200 -21.66 -11.66 -37.52
N LEU A 201 -20.98 -11.91 -38.65
CA LEU A 201 -20.74 -10.98 -39.77
C LEU A 201 -22.03 -10.72 -40.55
N ARG A 202 -22.29 -9.46 -40.92
CA ARG A 202 -22.88 -9.12 -42.24
C ARG A 202 -22.27 -7.84 -42.78
N GLU A 203 -21.77 -7.96 -44.01
CA GLU A 203 -21.38 -6.88 -44.91
C GLU A 203 -22.64 -6.12 -45.38
N VAL A 204 -22.60 -4.79 -45.32
CA VAL A 204 -23.52 -3.93 -46.07
C VAL A 204 -22.67 -2.88 -46.77
N GLU A 205 -22.57 -3.00 -48.09
CA GLU A 205 -21.98 -2.00 -48.98
C GLU A 205 -22.77 -0.69 -48.91
N GLY A 206 -22.06 0.43 -48.78
CA GLY A 206 -22.64 1.76 -48.82
C GLY A 206 -21.56 2.81 -49.13
N LYS A 207 -21.66 3.40 -50.32
CA LYS A 207 -20.73 4.35 -50.94
C LYS A 207 -20.38 5.59 -50.09
N GLN A 208 -19.08 5.83 -50.00
CA GLN A 208 -18.35 7.08 -50.31
C GLN A 208 -18.78 8.40 -49.62
N ASN A 209 -18.05 8.73 -48.54
CA ASN A 209 -17.34 9.99 -48.25
C ASN A 209 -17.33 10.19 -46.72
N ASP A 210 -16.15 9.97 -46.11
CA ASP A 210 -15.62 10.66 -44.92
C ASP A 210 -14.56 9.79 -44.25
N ILE A 211 -13.36 10.35 -44.10
CA ILE A 211 -12.22 9.71 -43.43
C ILE A 211 -12.53 9.64 -41.94
N GLN A 212 -12.97 8.47 -41.46
CA GLN A 212 -12.91 8.12 -40.03
C GLN A 212 -11.61 7.38 -39.72
N LEU A 213 -10.71 8.07 -39.03
CA LEU A 213 -9.51 7.50 -38.45
C LEU A 213 -9.87 6.67 -37.19
N THR A 214 -10.14 5.38 -37.37
CA THR A 214 -10.34 4.44 -36.24
C THR A 214 -9.06 3.65 -35.99
N VAL A 215 -8.26 4.07 -35.00
CA VAL A 215 -7.09 3.28 -34.55
C VAL A 215 -7.55 2.17 -33.61
N VAL A 216 -7.85 1.00 -34.17
CA VAL A 216 -8.01 -0.25 -33.42
C VAL A 216 -6.63 -0.86 -33.22
N THR A 217 -6.14 -0.86 -31.98
CA THR A 217 -4.99 -1.69 -31.58
C THR A 217 -5.38 -3.17 -31.65
N ALA A 218 -5.18 -3.83 -32.78
CA ALA A 218 -5.30 -5.27 -32.92
C ALA A 218 -3.93 -5.94 -32.72
N ARG A 219 -3.82 -6.75 -31.66
CA ARG A 219 -2.73 -7.72 -31.49
C ARG A 219 -2.97 -8.86 -32.49
N VAL A 220 -2.11 -9.00 -33.50
CA VAL A 220 -2.07 -10.20 -34.34
C VAL A 220 -1.02 -11.16 -33.77
N LYS A 221 -1.46 -12.36 -33.39
CA LYS A 221 -0.57 -13.52 -33.16
C LYS A 221 -0.23 -14.09 -34.53
N PHE A 222 1.06 -14.20 -34.85
CA PHE A 222 1.52 -15.03 -35.97
C PHE A 222 1.88 -16.42 -35.46
N GLN A 223 1.30 -17.45 -36.08
CA GLN A 223 1.80 -18.81 -36.02
C GLN A 223 2.49 -19.09 -37.36
N SER A 224 3.80 -19.34 -37.30
CA SER A 224 4.63 -19.67 -38.46
C SER A 224 4.72 -21.19 -38.60
N PRO A 225 4.53 -21.76 -39.80
CA PRO A 225 5.07 -23.06 -40.14
C PRO A 225 6.55 -22.85 -40.56
N ASN A 226 7.44 -23.56 -39.85
CA ASN A 226 8.90 -23.62 -40.02
C ASN A 226 9.69 -22.55 -39.25
N GLY A 227 10.46 -23.04 -38.27
CA GLY A 227 11.09 -22.25 -37.22
C GLY A 227 12.33 -21.47 -37.66
N GLY A 228 12.54 -20.35 -36.96
CA GLY A 228 13.72 -19.50 -37.10
C GLY A 228 13.39 -18.07 -36.67
N VAL A 229 13.52 -17.77 -35.37
CA VAL A 229 13.25 -16.43 -34.81
C VAL A 229 14.50 -15.56 -34.95
N ASN A 230 14.39 -14.46 -35.70
CA ASN A 230 15.13 -13.22 -35.45
C ASN A 230 14.28 -12.05 -35.93
N VAL A 231 13.73 -11.27 -34.99
CA VAL A 231 12.92 -10.07 -35.27
C VAL A 231 13.76 -8.83 -34.97
N ILE A 232 14.21 -8.15 -36.03
CA ILE A 232 14.55 -6.73 -36.02
C ILE A 232 13.41 -6.04 -36.78
N PRO A 233 12.66 -5.07 -36.21
CA PRO A 233 11.70 -4.31 -36.99
C PRO A 233 12.41 -3.13 -37.66
N GLN A 234 12.73 -3.26 -38.95
CA GLN A 234 12.92 -2.10 -39.82
C GLN A 234 11.55 -1.72 -40.43
N ILE A 235 11.18 -0.46 -40.27
CA ILE A 235 9.99 0.14 -40.85
C ILE A 235 10.44 0.89 -42.11
N TYR A 236 9.96 0.47 -43.27
CA TYR A 236 9.71 1.34 -44.42
C TYR A 236 8.49 0.81 -45.17
N PRO A 237 7.58 1.67 -45.63
CA PRO A 237 6.86 1.42 -46.87
C PRO A 237 7.39 2.37 -47.94
N ALA A 238 7.91 1.80 -49.02
CA ALA A 238 7.96 2.48 -50.30
C ALA A 238 6.56 2.38 -50.92
N LEU A 239 5.87 3.51 -51.09
CA LEU A 239 4.70 3.60 -51.94
C LEU A 239 4.99 4.66 -53.01
N ASN A 240 5.33 4.18 -54.20
CA ASN A 240 5.49 5.00 -55.40
C ASN A 240 4.11 5.42 -55.91
N THR A 241 3.73 6.65 -55.62
CA THR A 241 2.75 7.41 -56.39
C THR A 241 3.18 8.88 -56.28
N GLU A 242 3.21 9.60 -57.41
CA GLU A 242 3.53 11.02 -57.45
C GLU A 242 2.51 11.80 -56.60
N ILE A 243 2.89 12.12 -55.36
CA ILE A 243 2.10 12.95 -54.46
C ILE A 243 2.46 14.40 -54.76
N HIS A 244 1.45 15.19 -55.16
CA HIS A 244 1.54 16.66 -55.23
C HIS A 244 2.12 17.19 -53.90
N PRO A 245 3.13 18.09 -53.92
CA PRO A 245 3.93 18.45 -52.75
C PRO A 245 3.12 19.05 -51.59
N ALA A 246 1.93 19.60 -51.84
CA ALA A 246 1.05 20.17 -50.82
C ALA A 246 0.31 19.11 -49.97
N LEU A 247 0.03 17.92 -50.51
CA LEU A 247 -0.70 16.85 -49.81
C LEU A 247 0.23 15.99 -48.94
N ALA A 248 1.51 15.87 -49.32
CA ALA A 248 2.53 15.24 -48.48
C ALA A 248 2.76 16.04 -47.19
N THR A 249 2.87 17.37 -47.30
CA THR A 249 3.03 18.27 -46.16
C THR A 249 1.85 18.29 -45.20
N SER A 250 0.61 18.14 -45.69
CA SER A 250 -0.56 18.08 -44.79
C SER A 250 -0.65 16.75 -44.03
N VAL A 251 -0.31 15.63 -44.68
CA VAL A 251 -0.30 14.31 -44.04
C VAL A 251 0.86 14.16 -43.04
N GLU A 252 2.02 14.74 -43.32
CA GLU A 252 3.14 14.79 -42.36
C GLU A 252 2.83 15.69 -41.16
N ALA A 253 2.21 16.86 -41.37
CA ALA A 253 1.79 17.76 -40.28
C ALA A 253 0.74 17.11 -39.37
N ASP A 254 -0.28 16.45 -39.96
CA ASP A 254 -1.32 15.73 -39.20
C ASP A 254 -0.73 14.53 -38.43
N HIS A 255 0.26 13.83 -38.99
CA HIS A 255 0.93 12.71 -38.32
C HIS A 255 1.82 13.18 -37.16
N GLU A 256 2.53 14.29 -37.34
CA GLU A 256 3.39 14.90 -36.33
C GLU A 256 2.58 15.51 -35.17
N GLU A 257 1.44 16.13 -35.45
CA GLU A 257 0.50 16.63 -34.43
C GLU A 257 -0.09 15.48 -33.60
N ASN A 258 -0.52 14.38 -34.25
CA ASN A 258 -1.01 13.19 -33.54
C ASN A 258 0.07 12.53 -32.67
N LEU A 259 1.32 12.53 -33.11
CA LEU A 259 2.45 11.99 -32.35
C LEU A 259 2.79 12.85 -31.11
N ASP A 260 2.74 14.18 -31.23
CA ASP A 260 2.95 15.09 -30.10
C ASP A 260 1.84 14.93 -29.06
N VAL A 261 0.56 14.90 -29.47
CA VAL A 261 -0.57 14.65 -28.56
C VAL A 261 -0.39 13.32 -27.81
N LEU A 262 0.03 12.26 -28.52
CA LEU A 262 0.27 10.95 -27.89
C LEU A 262 1.42 11.00 -26.88
N ASN A 263 2.50 11.72 -27.20
CA ASN A 263 3.65 11.92 -26.32
C ASN A 263 3.26 12.74 -25.07
N GLN A 264 2.49 13.82 -25.23
CA GLN A 264 1.95 14.62 -24.12
C GLN A 264 1.08 13.77 -23.18
N ILE A 265 0.21 12.93 -23.73
CA ILE A 265 -0.61 11.99 -22.95
C ILE A 265 0.28 11.00 -22.17
N GLN A 266 1.34 10.47 -22.78
CA GLN A 266 2.27 9.57 -22.11
C GLN A 266 3.05 10.26 -20.99
N ILE A 267 3.55 11.47 -21.21
CA ILE A 267 4.25 12.29 -20.22
C ILE A 267 3.33 12.58 -19.02
N ARG A 268 2.08 13.02 -19.29
CA ARG A 268 1.07 13.27 -18.26
C ARG A 268 0.75 12.01 -17.46
N ARG A 269 0.58 10.87 -18.13
CA ARG A 269 0.36 9.56 -17.46
C ARG A 269 1.55 9.17 -16.57
N LYS A 270 2.80 9.37 -17.01
CA LYS A 270 4.00 9.12 -16.20
C LYS A 270 4.04 10.02 -14.97
N PHE A 271 3.76 11.32 -15.13
CA PHE A 271 3.72 12.29 -14.03
C PHE A 271 2.64 11.94 -12.98
N LEU A 272 1.42 11.65 -13.41
CA LEU A 272 0.32 11.26 -12.51
C LEU A 272 0.64 9.96 -11.75
N ARG A 273 1.25 8.97 -12.42
CA ARG A 273 1.70 7.72 -11.78
C ARG A 273 2.76 8.00 -10.72
N GLN A 274 3.74 8.86 -11.01
CA GLN A 274 4.77 9.26 -10.05
C GLN A 274 4.16 9.96 -8.84
N GLN A 275 3.28 10.94 -9.05
CA GLN A 275 2.60 11.65 -7.96
C GLN A 275 1.78 10.70 -7.08
N ARG A 276 1.07 9.75 -7.67
CA ARG A 276 0.35 8.70 -6.93
C ARG A 276 1.30 7.82 -6.11
N ASN A 277 2.41 7.38 -6.69
CA ASN A 277 3.40 6.56 -5.98
C ASN A 277 4.01 7.31 -4.79
N LEU A 278 4.27 8.61 -4.92
CA LEU A 278 4.76 9.45 -3.83
C LEU A 278 3.74 9.59 -2.70
N ARG A 279 2.46 9.85 -3.03
CA ARG A 279 1.38 9.92 -2.03
C ARG A 279 1.25 8.62 -1.25
N VAL A 280 1.24 7.49 -1.94
CA VAL A 280 1.19 6.15 -1.32
C VAL A 280 2.42 5.91 -0.44
N THR A 281 3.61 6.26 -0.92
CA THR A 281 4.84 6.06 -0.13
C THR A 281 4.88 6.95 1.11
N SER A 282 4.40 8.18 1.02
CA SER A 282 4.25 9.08 2.17
C SER A 282 3.28 8.51 3.20
N LEU A 283 2.17 7.94 2.75
CA LEU A 283 1.22 7.27 3.64
C LEU A 283 1.86 6.09 4.37
N LEU A 284 2.56 5.21 3.64
CA LEU A 284 3.23 4.04 4.22
C LEU A 284 4.37 4.44 5.16
N PHE A 285 5.07 5.54 4.86
CA PHE A 285 6.09 6.11 5.74
C PHE A 285 5.50 6.52 7.10
N VAL A 286 4.37 7.23 7.11
CA VAL A 286 3.70 7.65 8.35
C VAL A 286 3.30 6.43 9.19
N ILE A 287 2.70 5.42 8.55
CA ILE A 287 2.33 4.17 9.23
C ILE A 287 3.57 3.50 9.85
N THR A 288 4.65 3.39 9.08
CA THR A 288 5.90 2.77 9.55
C THR A 288 6.55 3.56 10.70
N ALA A 289 6.47 4.89 10.66
CA ALA A 289 6.98 5.75 11.74
C ALA A 289 6.19 5.55 13.03
N ILE A 290 4.85 5.49 12.95
CA ILE A 290 3.98 5.20 14.11
C ILE A 290 4.33 3.84 14.70
N PHE A 291 4.51 2.82 13.85
CA PHE A 291 4.95 1.50 14.30
C PHE A 291 6.25 1.59 15.10
N ILE A 292 7.32 2.16 14.52
CA ILE A 292 8.62 2.26 15.20
C ILE A 292 8.49 2.96 16.55
N LEU A 293 7.84 4.13 16.59
CA LEU A 293 7.68 4.91 17.81
C LEU A 293 6.87 4.17 18.89
N SER A 294 5.83 3.44 18.49
CA SER A 294 4.99 2.68 19.42
C SER A 294 5.72 1.49 20.07
N TRP A 295 6.77 0.98 19.42
CA TRP A 295 7.55 -0.18 19.90
C TRP A 295 8.78 0.20 20.71
N MET A 296 9.21 1.47 20.68
CA MET A 296 10.37 1.92 21.46
C MET A 296 10.17 1.72 22.96
N ALA A 297 9.01 2.09 23.52
CA ALA A 297 8.76 1.97 24.95
C ALA A 297 8.62 0.52 25.43
N PRO A 298 7.91 -0.39 24.73
CA PRO A 298 7.92 -1.82 25.06
C PRO A 298 9.32 -2.43 25.07
N TYR A 299 10.16 -2.14 24.06
CA TYR A 299 11.53 -2.65 24.03
C TYR A 299 12.41 -2.03 25.11
N ALA A 300 12.22 -0.75 25.45
CA ALA A 300 12.92 -0.13 26.57
C ALA A 300 12.55 -0.78 27.92
N ALA A 301 11.26 -1.06 28.14
CA ALA A 301 10.79 -1.78 29.33
C ALA A 301 11.37 -3.19 29.39
N MET A 302 11.40 -3.91 28.26
CA MET A 302 12.00 -5.23 28.13
C MET A 302 13.52 -5.22 28.44
N VAL A 303 14.27 -4.29 27.85
CA VAL A 303 15.72 -4.15 28.09
C VAL A 303 15.99 -3.86 29.57
N LYS A 304 15.21 -2.95 30.16
CA LYS A 304 15.34 -2.62 31.58
C LYS A 304 15.02 -3.83 32.47
N GLY A 305 13.94 -4.55 32.17
CA GLY A 305 13.51 -5.72 32.94
C GLY A 305 14.47 -6.91 32.85
N LEU A 306 15.13 -7.13 31.69
CA LEU A 306 15.99 -8.29 31.48
C LEU A 306 17.48 -8.05 31.79
N TYR A 307 18.01 -6.84 31.57
CA TYR A 307 19.46 -6.58 31.67
C TYR A 307 19.87 -5.62 32.77
N VAL A 308 19.05 -4.61 33.07
CA VAL A 308 19.42 -3.53 34.00
C VAL A 308 18.88 -3.80 35.40
N GLY A 309 17.68 -4.36 35.47
CA GLY A 309 16.93 -4.47 36.71
C GLY A 309 16.31 -3.15 37.17
N PHE A 310 15.48 -3.22 38.20
CA PHE A 310 14.86 -2.08 38.86
C PHE A 310 15.48 -1.88 40.24
N ARG A 311 15.81 -0.62 40.57
CA ARG A 311 16.26 -0.25 41.92
C ARG A 311 15.05 0.16 42.75
N TYR A 312 15.00 -0.29 44.00
CA TYR A 312 13.95 0.08 44.95
C TYR A 312 14.47 1.15 45.92
N PRO A 313 13.69 2.20 46.21
CA PRO A 313 12.36 2.51 45.67
C PRO A 313 12.39 2.87 44.17
N LEU A 314 11.33 2.50 43.44
CA LEU A 314 11.23 2.78 42.00
C LEU A 314 11.17 4.29 41.74
N SER A 315 11.94 4.75 40.75
CA SER A 315 11.80 6.12 40.24
C SER A 315 10.44 6.30 39.55
N LEU A 316 9.95 7.55 39.44
CA LEU A 316 8.72 7.85 38.69
C LEU A 316 8.83 7.37 37.22
N GLY A 317 9.99 7.54 36.60
CA GLY A 317 10.23 7.07 35.23
C GLY A 317 10.17 5.55 35.12
N ASP A 318 10.68 4.83 36.11
CA ASP A 318 10.67 3.37 36.13
C ASP A 318 9.25 2.84 36.34
N LEU A 319 8.50 3.48 37.23
CA LEU A 319 7.09 3.18 37.45
C LEU A 319 6.28 3.36 36.16
N VAL A 320 6.42 4.51 35.49
CA VAL A 320 5.72 4.78 34.23
C VAL A 320 6.14 3.79 33.14
N LEU A 321 7.43 3.49 33.02
CA LEU A 321 7.94 2.57 32.02
C LEU A 321 7.42 1.14 32.23
N VAL A 322 7.34 0.66 33.47
CA VAL A 322 6.82 -0.69 33.75
C VAL A 322 5.31 -0.77 33.56
N MET A 323 4.57 0.23 34.04
CA MET A 323 3.10 0.21 34.00
C MET A 323 2.55 0.43 32.60
N TYR A 324 3.09 1.41 31.86
CA TYR A 324 2.53 1.84 30.59
C TYR A 324 3.41 1.48 29.39
N GLY A 325 4.71 1.35 29.58
CA GLY A 325 5.67 1.07 28.50
C GLY A 325 5.32 -0.16 27.66
N PRO A 326 5.04 -1.34 28.26
CA PRO A 326 4.64 -2.54 27.53
C PRO A 326 3.38 -2.39 26.69
N ASN A 327 2.54 -1.38 26.94
CA ASN A 327 1.20 -1.22 26.37
C ASN A 327 1.09 -0.09 25.33
N ILE A 328 2.14 0.73 25.14
CA ILE A 328 2.15 1.82 24.15
C ILE A 328 1.94 1.31 22.71
N TYR A 329 2.25 0.04 22.42
CA TYR A 329 2.00 -0.57 21.11
C TYR A 329 0.52 -0.51 20.69
N VAL A 330 -0.43 -0.39 21.62
CA VAL A 330 -1.87 -0.35 21.30
C VAL A 330 -2.15 0.78 20.32
N ILE A 331 -1.39 1.88 20.39
CA ILE A 331 -1.45 3.01 19.47
C ILE A 331 -1.29 2.58 18.01
N ASN A 332 -0.40 1.64 17.72
CA ASN A 332 -0.16 1.15 16.37
C ASN A 332 -1.42 0.52 15.76
N THR A 333 -2.17 -0.26 16.55
CA THR A 333 -3.30 -1.06 16.05
C THR A 333 -4.49 -0.22 15.59
N PHE A 334 -4.74 0.94 16.22
CA PHE A 334 -5.84 1.83 15.83
C PHE A 334 -5.42 2.98 14.90
N SER A 335 -4.11 3.28 14.82
CA SER A 335 -3.60 4.38 14.01
C SER A 335 -3.79 4.14 12.51
N ASN A 336 -3.70 2.90 12.05
CA ASN A 336 -3.65 2.60 10.61
C ASN A 336 -4.94 3.02 9.88
N PRO A 337 -6.16 2.64 10.32
CA PRO A 337 -7.41 3.19 9.79
C PRO A 337 -7.49 4.71 9.77
N LEU A 338 -7.01 5.38 10.83
CA LEU A 338 -7.01 6.85 10.91
C LEU A 338 -6.08 7.47 9.87
N VAL A 339 -4.87 6.91 9.71
CA VAL A 339 -3.92 7.35 8.68
C VAL A 339 -4.50 7.16 7.29
N TYR A 340 -5.15 6.03 7.00
CA TYR A 340 -5.84 5.83 5.73
C TYR A 340 -6.97 6.83 5.52
N ALA A 341 -7.77 7.11 6.55
CA ALA A 341 -8.86 8.09 6.49
C ALA A 341 -8.37 9.50 6.18
N ILE A 342 -7.25 9.93 6.77
CA ILE A 342 -6.71 11.29 6.58
C ILE A 342 -5.95 11.39 5.23
N LEU A 343 -5.02 10.46 4.98
CA LEU A 343 -4.04 10.58 3.90
C LEU A 343 -4.42 9.86 2.59
N SER A 344 -5.46 9.01 2.56
CA SER A 344 -5.89 8.29 1.35
C SER A 344 -7.22 8.81 0.79
N PRO A 345 -7.20 9.66 -0.26
CA PRO A 345 -8.41 10.11 -0.94
C PRO A 345 -9.25 8.95 -1.51
N SER A 346 -8.58 7.92 -2.03
CA SER A 346 -9.24 6.73 -2.57
C SER A 346 -10.01 5.97 -1.50
N TYR A 347 -9.41 5.83 -0.31
CA TYR A 347 -10.05 5.20 0.84
C TYR A 347 -11.29 5.99 1.28
N ARG A 348 -11.18 7.31 1.42
CA ARG A 348 -12.33 8.18 1.76
C ARG A 348 -13.48 8.05 0.76
N LYS A 349 -13.19 7.98 -0.54
CA LYS A 349 -14.22 7.79 -1.58
C LYS A 349 -14.90 6.43 -1.42
N LEU A 350 -14.14 5.36 -1.16
CA LEU A 350 -14.68 4.03 -0.94
C LEU A 350 -15.60 3.99 0.28
N VAL A 351 -15.14 4.51 1.42
CA VAL A 351 -15.94 4.59 2.66
C VAL A 351 -17.22 5.38 2.42
N ARG A 352 -17.16 6.54 1.76
CA ARG A 352 -18.35 7.33 1.42
C ARG A 352 -19.34 6.56 0.54
N ASN A 353 -18.85 5.77 -0.41
CA ASN A 353 -19.70 4.94 -1.26
C ASN A 353 -20.37 3.82 -0.47
N VAL A 354 -19.63 3.15 0.43
CA VAL A 354 -20.19 2.13 1.32
C VAL A 354 -21.23 2.75 2.25
N LEU A 355 -20.93 3.87 2.90
CA LEU A 355 -21.87 4.58 3.77
C LEU A 355 -23.13 5.04 3.03
N ARG A 356 -23.01 5.51 1.78
CA ARG A 356 -24.17 5.84 0.95
C ARG A 356 -25.02 4.61 0.64
N LYS A 357 -24.41 3.47 0.30
CA LYS A 357 -25.14 2.22 0.06
C LYS A 357 -25.84 1.71 1.31
N VAL A 358 -25.15 1.72 2.46
CA VAL A 358 -25.73 1.33 3.75
C VAL A 358 -26.91 2.26 4.06
N ARG A 359 -26.73 3.57 3.93
CA ARG A 359 -27.82 4.55 4.15
C ARG A 359 -29.01 4.26 3.24
N VAL A 360 -28.81 4.10 1.94
CA VAL A 360 -29.89 3.80 0.98
C VAL A 360 -30.59 2.47 1.30
N ASN A 361 -29.86 1.43 1.70
CA ASN A 361 -30.46 0.16 2.10
C ASN A 361 -31.23 0.29 3.42
N SER A 362 -30.75 1.07 4.39
CA SER A 362 -31.49 1.37 5.62
C SER A 362 -32.80 2.11 5.33
N TRP A 363 -32.81 3.05 4.38
CA TRP A 363 -34.05 3.72 3.94
C TRP A 363 -35.03 2.77 3.24
N ARG A 364 -34.54 1.79 2.47
CA ARG A 364 -35.41 0.77 1.85
C ARG A 364 -36.02 -0.19 2.87
N VAL A 365 -35.28 -0.56 3.93
CA VAL A 365 -35.81 -1.40 5.01
C VAL A 365 -36.87 -0.64 5.83
N VAL A 366 -36.68 0.66 6.06
CA VAL A 366 -37.66 1.51 6.77
C VAL A 366 -38.92 1.80 5.94
N GLN A 367 -38.86 1.73 4.60
CA GLN A 367 -40.05 1.85 3.73
C GLN A 367 -40.82 0.52 3.54
N CYS A 368 -40.28 -0.59 4.02
CA CYS A 368 -40.93 -1.91 3.97
C CYS A 368 -41.51 -2.36 5.33
N ILE A 369 -41.49 -1.48 6.33
CA ILE A 369 -42.20 -1.57 7.62
C ILE A 369 -43.22 -0.45 7.61
#